data_AF-A0A965L1V3-F1
#
_entry.id   AF-A0A965L1V3-F1
#
_cell.length_a   1.000
_cell.length_b   1.000
_cell.length_c   1.000
_cell.angle_alpha   90.00
_cell.angle_beta   90.00
_cell.angle_gamma   90.00
#
_symmetry.space_group_name_H-M   'P 1'
#
loop_
_entity.id
_entity.type
_entity.pdbx_description
1 polymer ?
#
loop_
_entity_poly.entity_id
_entity_poly.type
_entity_poly.pdbx_seq_one_letter_code
_entity_poly.pdbx_strand_id
1 'polypeptide(L)'
;MKSINAWCLRAPPNHWSHWVRTLSVISVNSFSKTFSMTGWRLGWLVLPPQMSGAVERLAQNLYISASSLAQRAALAAFEPESCRGRRLP
;
A
#
# COMPACT_ATOMS: atom_id res chain seq x y z
N MET A 1 -8.41 14.05 -9.50
CA MET A 1 -7.29 13.92 -8.53
C MET A 1 -7.36 12.50 -7.94
N LYS A 2 -6.74 11.52 -8.60
CA LYS A 2 -6.81 10.05 -8.28
C LYS A 2 -5.85 9.67 -7.14
N SER A 3 -5.81 10.48 -6.09
CA SER A 3 -4.68 10.57 -5.18
C SER A 3 -5.04 10.08 -3.78
N ILE A 4 -5.40 8.80 -3.66
CA ILE A 4 -5.05 7.97 -2.49
C ILE A 4 -5.36 6.47 -2.70
N ASN A 5 -6.29 6.15 -3.61
CA ASN A 5 -6.83 4.79 -3.76
C ASN A 5 -6.16 3.95 -4.87
N ALA A 6 -5.21 4.51 -5.61
CA ALA A 6 -4.57 3.80 -6.73
C ALA A 6 -3.77 2.56 -6.30
N TRP A 7 -3.31 2.51 -5.04
CA TRP A 7 -2.54 1.38 -4.52
C TRP A 7 -3.40 0.18 -4.12
N CYS A 8 -4.73 0.35 -4.03
CA CYS A 8 -5.67 -0.76 -3.83
C CYS A 8 -5.82 -1.64 -5.09
N LEU A 9 -5.43 -1.15 -6.28
CA LEU A 9 -5.68 -1.83 -7.57
C LEU A 9 -4.41 -2.16 -8.38
N ARG A 10 -3.22 -1.80 -7.89
CA ARG A 10 -1.93 -2.12 -8.50
C ARG A 10 -0.94 -2.58 -7.44
N ALA A 11 -1.26 -3.71 -6.80
CA ALA A 11 -0.20 -4.50 -6.20
C ALA A 11 0.82 -4.88 -7.30
N PRO A 12 2.14 -4.86 -7.03
CA PRO A 12 3.13 -5.34 -7.98
C PRO A 12 2.82 -6.80 -8.37
N PRO A 13 3.21 -7.25 -9.58
CA PRO A 13 2.97 -8.60 -10.05
C PRO A 13 3.96 -9.57 -9.38
N ASN A 14 3.80 -9.75 -8.07
CA ASN A 14 4.40 -10.85 -7.33
C ASN A 14 3.28 -11.78 -6.86
N HIS A 15 3.69 -13.00 -6.52
CA HIS A 15 2.88 -14.19 -6.30
C HIS A 15 1.80 -14.07 -5.22
N TRP A 16 1.46 -12.90 -4.68
CA TRP A 16 0.52 -12.72 -3.58
C TRP A 16 -0.89 -12.33 -4.03
N SER A 17 -1.07 -12.01 -5.31
CA SER A 17 -2.36 -11.65 -5.92
C SER A 17 -3.39 -12.80 -5.89
N HIS A 18 -2.98 -14.04 -5.62
CA HIS A 18 -3.91 -15.17 -5.45
C HIS A 18 -4.59 -15.19 -4.07
N TRP A 19 -3.95 -14.71 -3.00
CA TRP A 19 -4.54 -14.67 -1.64
C TRP A 19 -5.69 -13.67 -1.53
N VAL A 20 -5.65 -12.62 -2.35
CA VAL A 20 -6.68 -11.55 -2.41
C VAL A 20 -7.96 -12.02 -3.10
N ARG A 21 -7.93 -13.17 -3.79
CA ARG A 21 -9.14 -13.77 -4.37
C ARG A 21 -10.03 -14.41 -3.31
N THR A 22 -9.51 -14.67 -2.12
CA THR A 22 -10.27 -15.14 -0.96
C THR A 22 -10.91 -13.95 -0.26
N LEU A 23 -12.24 -13.90 -0.23
CA LEU A 23 -13.05 -12.77 0.25
C LEU A 23 -12.85 -12.41 1.74
N SER A 24 -11.98 -13.10 2.47
CA SER A 24 -11.83 -13.02 3.92
C SER A 24 -10.49 -12.46 4.41
N VAL A 25 -9.54 -12.12 3.53
CA VAL A 25 -8.20 -11.69 3.94
C VAL A 25 -7.97 -10.21 3.62
N ILE A 26 -7.54 -9.46 4.63
CA ILE A 26 -7.02 -8.10 4.49
C ILE A 26 -5.53 -8.12 4.86
N SER A 27 -4.69 -7.70 3.93
CA SER A 27 -3.24 -7.56 4.17
C SER A 27 -2.91 -6.10 4.47
N VAL A 28 -2.20 -5.88 5.58
CA VAL A 28 -1.80 -4.55 6.07
C VAL A 28 -0.29 -4.45 6.06
N ASN A 29 0.24 -3.46 5.33
CA ASN A 29 1.68 -3.29 5.15
C ASN A 29 2.13 -1.85 5.46
N SER A 30 3.42 -1.70 5.77
CA SER A 30 4.03 -0.40 6.10
C SER A 30 5.46 -0.28 5.58
N PHE A 31 5.87 0.96 5.32
CA PHE A 31 7.25 1.29 4.93
C PHE A 31 8.23 1.39 6.10
N SER A 32 7.75 1.32 7.34
CA SER A 32 8.57 1.61 8.52
C SER A 32 9.81 0.72 8.64
N LYS A 33 9.64 -0.60 8.52
CA LYS A 33 10.72 -1.57 8.72
C LYS A 33 11.29 -2.11 7.42
N THR A 34 10.42 -2.37 6.43
CA THR A 34 10.80 -2.94 5.14
C THR A 34 11.68 -1.99 4.32
N PHE A 35 11.45 -0.68 4.48
CA PHE A 35 12.13 0.37 3.71
C PHE A 35 12.85 1.40 4.59
N SER A 36 13.00 1.14 5.89
CA SER A 36 13.65 2.06 6.85
C SER A 36 13.04 3.47 6.85
N MET A 37 11.74 3.60 6.54
CA MET A 37 11.03 4.88 6.51
C MET A 37 10.26 5.08 7.83
N THR A 38 10.93 4.89 8.97
CA THR A 38 10.32 5.07 10.30
C THR A 38 9.86 6.51 10.49
N GLY A 39 8.60 6.71 10.89
CA GLY A 39 8.03 8.05 11.12
C GLY A 39 7.42 8.71 9.88
N TRP A 40 7.54 8.11 8.68
CA TRP A 40 7.02 8.69 7.43
C TRP A 40 5.50 8.52 7.26
N ARG A 41 4.87 7.79 8.19
CA ARG A 41 3.41 7.56 8.27
C ARG A 41 2.81 7.07 6.95
N LEU A 42 3.48 6.11 6.32
CA LEU A 42 3.09 5.55 5.03
C LEU A 42 2.95 4.03 5.10
N GLY A 43 1.93 3.53 4.41
CA GLY A 43 1.61 2.12 4.28
C GLY A 43 0.60 1.88 3.17
N TRP A 44 0.23 0.62 2.97
CA TRP A 44 -0.79 0.24 1.99
C TRP A 44 -1.61 -0.95 2.53
N LEU A 45 -2.80 -1.09 1.94
CA LEU A 45 -3.73 -2.17 2.23
C LEU A 45 -4.02 -2.96 0.96
N VAL A 46 -4.16 -4.26 1.09
CA VAL A 46 -4.70 -5.13 0.04
C VAL A 46 -5.94 -5.80 0.60
N LEU A 47 -7.07 -5.59 -0.05
CA LEU A 47 -8.39 -5.97 0.48
C LEU A 47 -9.36 -6.37 -0.66
N PRO A 48 -10.44 -7.11 -0.37
CA PRO A 48 -11.45 -7.47 -1.35
C PRO A 48 -12.14 -6.23 -1.95
N PRO A 49 -12.47 -6.22 -3.26
CA PRO A 49 -13.05 -5.05 -3.93
C PRO A 49 -14.31 -4.48 -3.24
N GLN A 50 -15.11 -5.35 -2.62
CA GLN A 50 -16.36 -4.99 -1.93
C GLN A 50 -16.12 -4.10 -0.69
N MET A 51 -14.93 -4.17 -0.09
CA MET A 51 -14.58 -3.42 1.12
C MET A 51 -13.94 -2.05 0.82
N SER A 52 -13.55 -1.80 -0.44
CA SER A 52 -12.86 -0.57 -0.85
C SER A 52 -13.60 0.69 -0.42
N GLY A 53 -14.89 0.80 -0.74
CA GLY A 53 -15.69 1.98 -0.40
C GLY A 53 -15.87 2.21 1.11
N ALA A 54 -15.83 1.16 1.94
CA ALA A 54 -15.89 1.32 3.39
C ALA A 54 -14.55 1.84 3.94
N VAL A 55 -13.44 1.27 3.47
CA VAL A 55 -12.09 1.67 3.86
C VAL A 55 -11.76 3.09 3.41
N GLU A 56 -12.20 3.50 2.21
CA GLU A 56 -12.01 4.86 1.71
C GLU A 56 -12.71 5.90 2.59
N ARG A 57 -13.96 5.64 2.99
CA ARG A 57 -14.70 6.53 3.91
C ARG A 57 -14.03 6.58 5.28
N LEU A 58 -13.55 5.45 5.78
CA LEU A 58 -12.80 5.41 7.03
C LEU A 58 -11.51 6.24 6.92
N ALA A 59 -10.75 6.08 5.84
CA ALA A 59 -9.53 6.84 5.60
C ALA A 59 -9.82 8.35 5.61
N GLN A 60 -10.85 8.81 4.90
CA GLN A 60 -11.24 10.23 4.88
C GLN A 60 -11.51 10.82 6.28
N ASN A 61 -12.03 10.02 7.21
CA ASN A 61 -12.30 10.45 8.59
C ASN A 61 -11.06 10.39 9.50
N LEU A 62 -10.12 9.48 9.23
CA LEU A 62 -8.93 9.28 10.06
C LEU A 62 -7.72 10.09 9.59
N TYR A 63 -7.50 10.16 8.28
CA TYR A 63 -6.41 10.89 7.64
C TYR A 63 -6.78 11.22 6.18
N ILE A 64 -6.88 12.51 5.86
CA ILE A 64 -7.30 12.97 4.53
C ILE A 64 -6.34 12.47 3.44
N SER A 65 -5.03 12.62 3.67
CA SER A 65 -4.05 12.04 2.78
C SER A 65 -2.68 11.78 3.40
N ALA A 66 -1.93 10.85 2.80
CA ALA A 66 -0.53 10.64 3.09
C ALA A 66 0.32 11.77 2.50
N SER A 67 1.42 12.11 3.16
CA SER A 67 2.35 13.15 2.70
C SER A 67 2.82 12.94 1.26
N SER A 68 2.75 13.97 0.43
CA SER A 68 3.20 13.95 -0.96
C SER A 68 4.68 13.56 -1.10
N LEU A 69 5.52 13.98 -0.15
CA LEU A 69 6.94 13.59 -0.12
C LEU A 69 7.08 12.08 0.11
N ALA A 70 6.34 11.55 1.08
CA ALA A 70 6.35 10.14 1.41
C ALA A 70 5.85 9.28 0.23
N GLN A 71 4.81 9.73 -0.47
CA GLN A 71 4.29 9.06 -1.67
C GLN A 71 5.35 8.96 -2.77
N ARG A 72 6.10 10.04 -3.03
CA ARG A 72 7.19 10.04 -4.03
C ARG A 72 8.33 9.11 -3.61
N ALA A 73 8.72 9.14 -2.34
CA ALA A 73 9.75 8.24 -1.81
C ALA A 73 9.33 6.77 -1.90
N ALA A 74 8.05 6.44 -1.67
CA ALA A 74 7.55 5.08 -1.84
C ALA A 74 7.61 4.58 -3.29
N LEU A 75 7.32 5.44 -4.27
CA LEU A 75 7.48 5.08 -5.68
C LEU A 75 8.94 4.70 -5.97
N ALA A 76 9.90 5.52 -5.52
CA ALA A 76 11.32 5.22 -5.67
C ALA A 76 11.77 3.98 -4.86
N ALA A 77 11.13 3.71 -3.72
CA ALA A 77 11.43 2.55 -2.89
C ALA A 77 11.04 1.23 -3.58
N PHE A 78 10.03 1.25 -4.47
CA PHE A 78 9.61 0.10 -5.26
C PHE A 78 10.36 -0.09 -6.59
N GLU A 79 11.31 0.79 -6.92
CA GLU A 79 12.14 0.61 -8.11
C GLU A 79 13.00 -0.68 -8.00
N PRO A 80 13.30 -1.36 -9.12
CA PRO A 80 14.04 -2.63 -9.12
C PRO A 80 15.40 -2.58 -8.41
N GLU A 81 16.12 -1.45 -8.52
CA GLU A 81 17.41 -1.26 -7.87
C GLU A 81 17.25 -1.22 -6.34
N SER A 82 16.23 -0.50 -5.84
CA SER A 82 15.91 -0.37 -4.41
C SER A 82 15.40 -1.68 -3.79
N CYS A 83 14.70 -2.50 -4.59
CA CYS A 83 14.11 -3.77 -4.18
C CYS A 83 15.08 -4.96 -4.29
N ARG A 84 16.28 -4.80 -4.86
CA ARG A 84 17.22 -5.89 -5.09
C ARG A 84 17.55 -6.60 -3.76
N GLY A 85 17.26 -7.91 -3.71
CA GLY A 85 17.48 -8.74 -2.52
C GLY A 85 16.42 -8.61 -1.41
N ARG A 86 15.41 -7.75 -1.55
CA ARG A 86 14.27 -7.69 -0.62
C ARG A 86 13.16 -8.65 -1.06
N ARG A 87 12.80 -9.58 -0.18
CA ARG A 87 11.54 -10.34 -0.33
C ARG A 87 10.39 -9.43 0.10
N LEU A 88 9.76 -8.78 -0.87
CA LEU A 88 8.50 -8.07 -0.63
C LEU A 88 7.39 -9.08 -0.32
N PRO A 89 6.50 -8.77 0.65
CA PRO A 89 5.31 -9.57 0.93
C PRO A 89 4.29 -9.47 -0.21
#